data_AF-A0A6G0Y3B2-F1
#
_entry.id   AF-A0A6G0Y3B2-F1
#
_cell.length_a   1.000
_cell.length_b   1.000
_cell.length_c   1.000
_cell.angle_alpha   90.00
_cell.angle_beta   90.00
_cell.angle_gamma   90.00
#
_symmetry.space_group_name_H-M   'P 1'
#
loop_
_entity.id
_entity.type
_entity.pdbx_description
1 polymer ?
#
loop_
_entity_poly.entity_id
_entity_poly.type
_entity_poly.pdbx_seq_one_letter_code
_entity_poly.pdbx_strand_id
1 'polypeptide(L)'
;MANTVSDARAKKARMDMVKTIGFNEIKSSANRKILVPELINLLKTHVQKHAIKFNLKLEVTYNRPNVANSSENRAFKTMAVEMYPDSDIRTIVEIAYIKLMKEKDECSGRGSGFTLESIDGLLLAVYKYTPMGGSSYIELPAYIDRKRATISPQNHVIGPTAFRIEGNNYKKHEEKYNFEGITFPTSLSDISKFKKNNINVPINIYGLDKKFQIPKLPSLLLITDGNNSHYTCISKFSRLIRAQKTVHHGQLSGQEALDQHKLISGTHKPILPEMPKEGEYVEFEAWKKTQRRPVVIYADFETLLMKTEEKKGGSMTVIQRHEAMSYGVLVKASDDIPAALLEEYEIPTEPVIYRGSEIQTDVTKHIEKLLKTNTPIIFTDEQQQSHDTCTAYNLCKTNFTYDNHKVADHCYLSGKYRQALCNKCNLKLQTPNFISIFFHNHSNYDAHLIVTELVHDTQAIRIIPNSEKKFISFTKYVTSTFSRRYIDTFRFMSTSLSSIAKNLTTPNL
;
A
#
# COMPACT_ATOMS: atom_id res chain seq x y z
N MET A 1 69.82 31.59 4.37
CA MET A 1 68.85 32.33 5.21
C MET A 1 67.44 32.03 4.70
N ALA A 2 66.59 31.52 5.59
CA ALA A 2 65.12 31.41 5.59
C ALA A 2 64.38 30.99 4.30
N ASN A 3 63.78 29.79 4.23
CA ASN A 3 62.43 29.40 4.71
C ASN A 3 61.25 30.02 3.96
N THR A 4 60.53 29.21 3.18
CA THR A 4 59.11 28.86 3.45
C THR A 4 58.68 27.68 2.58
N VAL A 5 58.32 26.59 3.26
CA VAL A 5 57.64 25.40 2.74
C VAL A 5 56.14 25.66 2.79
N SER A 6 55.40 25.35 1.71
CA SER A 6 53.97 25.08 1.81
C SER A 6 53.67 23.67 1.30
N ASP A 7 53.46 22.79 2.28
CA ASP A 7 52.92 21.45 2.13
C ASP A 7 51.50 21.50 1.55
N ALA A 8 51.34 21.18 0.28
CA ALA A 8 50.08 20.63 -0.22
C ALA A 8 50.18 19.11 -0.16
N ARG A 9 49.85 18.56 1.01
CA ARG A 9 49.70 17.12 1.26
C ARG A 9 48.86 16.48 0.16
N ALA A 10 49.53 15.78 -0.76
CA ALA A 10 48.92 14.73 -1.54
C ALA A 10 48.37 13.70 -0.54
N LYS A 11 47.06 13.73 -0.28
CA LYS A 11 46.36 12.60 0.34
C LYS A 11 46.35 11.46 -0.67
N LYS A 12 47.50 10.80 -0.78
CA LYS A 12 47.64 9.43 -1.22
C LYS A 12 47.00 8.55 -0.15
N ALA A 13 45.67 8.62 -0.04
CA ALA A 13 44.91 7.57 0.64
C ALA A 13 44.90 6.38 -0.31
N ARG A 14 46.01 5.62 -0.30
CA ARG A 14 45.95 4.19 -0.57
C ARG A 14 44.95 3.64 0.45
N MET A 15 43.70 3.43 0.03
CA MET A 15 42.85 2.49 0.75
C MET A 15 43.44 1.12 0.47
N ASP A 16 44.03 0.55 1.51
CA ASP A 16 44.44 -0.84 1.52
C ASP A 16 43.26 -1.76 1.13
N MET A 17 43.63 -2.91 0.56
CA MET A 17 42.72 -3.97 0.09
C MET A 17 41.60 -4.25 1.09
N VAL A 18 40.35 -3.99 0.71
CA VAL A 18 39.23 -4.63 1.39
C VAL A 18 39.22 -6.09 0.94
N LYS A 19 39.92 -6.95 1.70
CA LYS A 19 39.79 -8.41 1.62
C LYS A 19 38.44 -8.82 2.22
N THR A 20 37.34 -8.50 1.54
CA THR A 20 36.03 -9.12 1.80
C THR A 20 35.82 -10.28 0.84
N ILE A 21 35.45 -11.42 1.38
CA ILE A 21 35.10 -12.62 0.62
C ILE A 21 33.93 -12.28 -0.32
N GLY A 22 34.17 -12.29 -1.64
CA GLY A 22 33.15 -12.08 -2.68
C GLY A 22 33.25 -10.79 -3.52
N PHE A 23 34.27 -9.94 -3.30
CA PHE A 23 34.52 -8.75 -4.13
C PHE A 23 35.75 -8.94 -5.02
N ASN A 24 35.57 -8.84 -6.34
CA ASN A 24 36.67 -8.75 -7.31
C ASN A 24 36.63 -7.37 -7.97
N GLU A 25 37.63 -6.55 -7.69
CA GLU A 25 37.79 -5.22 -8.28
C GLU A 25 38.54 -5.35 -9.61
N ILE A 26 37.93 -4.86 -10.71
CA ILE A 26 38.59 -4.77 -12.02
C ILE A 26 39.06 -3.32 -12.17
N LYS A 27 40.37 -3.09 -12.03
CA LYS A 27 40.96 -1.75 -12.18
C LYS A 27 41.03 -1.36 -13.66
N SER A 28 40.44 -0.22 -14.01
CA SER A 28 40.78 0.48 -15.26
C SER A 28 41.77 1.60 -14.95
N SER A 29 42.94 1.59 -15.59
CA SER A 29 43.81 2.76 -15.63
C SER A 29 43.22 3.81 -16.58
N ALA A 30 43.56 5.08 -16.34
CA ALA A 30 43.11 6.22 -17.14
C ALA A 30 43.27 5.94 -18.64
N ASN A 31 42.18 6.09 -19.39
CA ASN A 31 42.08 6.08 -20.86
C ASN A 31 42.03 4.73 -21.63
N ARG A 32 41.51 3.60 -21.08
CA ARG A 32 41.10 2.47 -21.95
C ARG A 32 39.73 1.85 -21.62
N LYS A 33 39.08 1.36 -22.70
CA LYS A 33 37.81 0.60 -22.74
C LYS A 33 37.70 -0.40 -21.59
N ILE A 34 36.54 -0.43 -20.95
CA ILE A 34 36.16 -1.40 -19.93
C ILE A 34 36.45 -2.82 -20.44
N LEU A 35 37.14 -3.63 -19.63
CA LEU A 35 37.61 -4.99 -19.95
C LEU A 35 36.45 -6.00 -19.90
N VAL A 36 35.47 -5.83 -20.79
CA VAL A 36 34.32 -6.73 -20.97
C VAL A 36 34.73 -8.22 -21.12
N PRO A 37 35.82 -8.57 -21.85
CA PRO A 37 36.24 -9.97 -21.96
C PRO A 37 36.67 -10.61 -20.64
N GLU A 38 37.35 -9.85 -19.76
CA GLU A 38 37.79 -10.36 -18.45
C GLU A 38 36.59 -10.57 -17.51
N LEU A 39 35.62 -9.65 -17.55
CA LEU A 39 34.36 -9.77 -16.80
C LEU A 39 33.60 -11.05 -17.18
N ILE A 40 33.52 -11.35 -18.49
CA ILE A 40 32.87 -12.57 -18.99
C ILE A 40 33.58 -13.82 -18.48
N ASN A 41 34.92 -13.85 -18.51
CA ASN A 41 35.69 -14.99 -18.01
C ASN A 41 35.54 -15.19 -16.50
N LEU A 42 35.48 -14.09 -15.74
CA LEU A 42 35.29 -14.15 -14.29
C LEU A 42 33.90 -14.69 -13.94
N LEU A 43 32.85 -14.21 -14.62
CA LEU A 43 31.49 -14.72 -14.46
C LEU A 43 31.39 -16.20 -14.88
N LYS A 44 31.98 -16.60 -16.01
CA LYS A 44 32.05 -18.02 -16.44
C LYS A 44 32.61 -18.92 -15.34
N THR A 45 33.70 -18.50 -14.70
CA THR A 45 34.36 -19.27 -13.62
C THR A 45 33.46 -19.42 -12.39
N HIS A 46 32.68 -18.39 -12.04
CA HIS A 46 31.77 -18.45 -10.89
C HIS A 46 30.52 -19.27 -11.17
N VAL A 47 29.91 -19.10 -12.35
CA VAL A 47 28.70 -19.80 -12.79
C VAL A 47 28.94 -21.31 -12.91
N GLN A 48 30.13 -21.74 -13.34
CA GLN A 48 30.49 -23.17 -13.44
C GLN A 48 30.39 -23.92 -12.10
N LYS A 49 30.49 -23.22 -10.96
CA LYS A 49 30.44 -23.85 -9.63
C LYS A 49 29.02 -23.95 -9.07
N HIS A 50 28.14 -23.01 -9.42
CA HIS A 50 26.74 -22.93 -9.00
C HIS A 50 26.06 -21.73 -9.68
N ALA A 51 24.73 -21.71 -9.72
CA ALA A 51 23.99 -20.53 -10.18
C ALA A 51 24.32 -19.30 -9.32
N ILE A 52 24.42 -18.14 -9.95
CA ILE A 52 24.77 -16.89 -9.28
C ILE A 52 23.76 -15.80 -9.60
N LYS A 53 23.70 -14.77 -8.75
CA LYS A 53 23.19 -13.45 -9.11
C LYS A 53 24.36 -12.50 -9.23
N PHE A 54 24.38 -11.62 -10.21
CA PHE A 54 25.42 -10.60 -10.30
C PHE A 54 24.85 -9.21 -10.57
N ASN A 55 25.55 -8.16 -10.13
CA ASN A 55 25.32 -6.80 -10.58
C ASN A 55 26.64 -6.09 -10.86
N LEU A 56 26.55 -5.05 -11.67
CA LEU A 56 27.64 -4.15 -12.04
C LEU A 56 27.37 -2.76 -11.48
N LYS A 57 28.41 -2.14 -10.91
CA LYS A 57 28.42 -0.75 -10.46
C LYS A 57 29.59 -0.01 -11.12
N LEU A 58 29.29 1.03 -11.90
CA LEU A 58 30.27 1.90 -12.57
C LEU A 58 30.48 3.15 -11.72
N GLU A 59 31.73 3.45 -11.35
CA GLU A 59 32.11 4.67 -10.64
C GLU A 59 32.77 5.65 -11.60
N VAL A 60 32.32 6.89 -11.57
CA VAL A 60 32.64 7.92 -12.55
C VAL A 60 32.76 9.28 -11.85
N THR A 61 33.81 10.02 -12.15
CA THR A 61 33.98 11.40 -11.67
C THR A 61 33.67 12.38 -12.80
N TYR A 62 32.85 13.39 -12.49
CA TYR A 62 32.46 14.49 -13.38
C TYR A 62 33.02 15.80 -12.84
N ASN A 63 33.35 16.75 -13.69
CA ASN A 63 33.72 18.11 -13.29
C ASN A 63 32.88 19.15 -14.03
N ARG A 64 32.90 20.40 -13.56
CA ARG A 64 32.34 21.54 -14.31
C ARG A 64 33.48 22.33 -14.95
N PRO A 65 33.47 22.53 -16.28
CA PRO A 65 34.46 23.37 -16.93
C PRO A 65 34.46 24.77 -16.28
N ASN A 66 35.65 25.29 -15.98
CA ASN A 66 35.86 26.64 -15.44
C ASN A 66 35.41 26.89 -13.97
N VAL A 67 35.11 25.83 -13.20
CA VAL A 67 34.90 25.93 -11.75
C VAL A 67 35.98 25.13 -11.03
N ALA A 68 36.86 25.82 -10.29
CA ALA A 68 37.90 25.17 -9.50
C ALA A 68 37.28 24.26 -8.42
N ASN A 69 37.85 23.07 -8.22
CA ASN A 69 37.39 22.05 -7.26
C ASN A 69 35.93 21.57 -7.47
N SER A 70 35.49 21.44 -8.71
CA SER A 70 34.11 21.01 -9.06
C SER A 70 33.94 19.51 -9.32
N SER A 71 34.94 18.68 -8.99
CA SER A 71 34.90 17.23 -9.19
C SER A 71 33.85 16.57 -8.29
N GLU A 72 32.87 15.92 -8.89
CA GLU A 72 31.79 15.16 -8.24
C GLU A 72 31.87 13.68 -8.66
N ASN A 73 31.96 12.79 -7.67
CA ASN A 73 31.89 11.35 -7.91
C ASN A 73 30.42 10.88 -8.01
N ARG A 74 30.11 10.06 -9.01
CA ARG A 74 28.81 9.44 -9.24
C ARG A 74 28.98 7.96 -9.52
N ALA A 75 28.00 7.17 -9.06
CA ALA A 75 27.99 5.73 -9.29
C ALA A 75 26.67 5.28 -9.95
N PHE A 76 26.79 4.51 -11.03
CA PHE A 76 25.68 3.93 -11.78
C PHE A 76 25.62 2.42 -11.49
N LYS A 77 24.44 1.87 -11.20
CA LYS A 77 24.30 0.48 -10.76
C LYS A 77 23.21 -0.25 -11.54
N THR A 78 23.52 -1.48 -11.96
CA THR A 78 22.55 -2.40 -12.57
C THR A 78 21.77 -3.20 -11.51
N MET A 79 20.59 -3.69 -11.89
CA MET A 79 19.84 -4.63 -11.05
C MET A 79 20.57 -5.98 -10.97
N ALA A 80 20.33 -6.75 -9.91
CA ALA A 80 20.89 -8.09 -9.80
C ALA A 80 20.24 -9.03 -10.83
N VAL A 81 21.04 -9.60 -11.72
CA VAL A 81 20.60 -10.53 -12.78
C VAL A 81 21.01 -11.94 -12.42
N GLU A 82 20.09 -12.89 -12.62
CA GLU A 82 20.32 -14.33 -12.44
C GLU A 82 21.15 -14.89 -13.59
N MET A 83 22.12 -15.74 -13.27
CA MET A 83 23.01 -16.36 -14.25
C MET A 83 23.22 -17.83 -13.90
N TYR A 84 22.96 -18.68 -14.90
CA TYR A 84 22.99 -20.14 -14.81
C TYR A 84 24.09 -20.71 -15.74
N PRO A 85 24.58 -21.96 -15.51
CA PRO A 85 25.64 -22.57 -16.32
C PRO A 85 25.43 -22.57 -17.84
N ASP A 86 24.17 -22.58 -18.26
CA ASP A 86 23.70 -22.61 -19.64
C ASP A 86 23.25 -21.23 -20.18
N SER A 87 23.34 -20.17 -19.36
CA SER A 87 22.96 -18.82 -19.78
C SER A 87 23.93 -18.24 -20.82
N ASP A 88 23.43 -17.42 -21.75
CA ASP A 88 24.27 -16.60 -22.63
C ASP A 88 24.90 -15.45 -21.84
N ILE A 89 26.04 -15.75 -21.20
CA ILE A 89 26.78 -14.80 -20.35
C ILE A 89 27.15 -13.55 -21.13
N ARG A 90 27.47 -13.69 -22.42
CA ARG A 90 27.92 -12.57 -23.24
C ARG A 90 26.79 -11.57 -23.45
N THR A 91 25.63 -12.04 -23.90
CA THR A 91 24.47 -11.16 -24.13
C THR A 91 24.01 -10.49 -22.84
N ILE A 92 24.00 -11.22 -21.72
CA ILE A 92 23.58 -10.67 -20.42
C ILE A 92 24.52 -9.54 -19.95
N VAL A 93 25.84 -9.73 -20.12
CA VAL A 93 26.83 -8.70 -19.77
C VAL A 93 26.74 -7.50 -20.71
N GLU A 94 26.55 -7.72 -22.02
CA GLU A 94 26.39 -6.65 -23.00
C GLU A 94 25.16 -5.77 -22.71
N ILE A 95 24.01 -6.36 -22.34
CA ILE A 95 22.80 -5.62 -21.94
C ILE A 95 23.07 -4.78 -20.68
N ALA A 96 23.72 -5.37 -19.67
CA ALA A 96 24.05 -4.66 -18.44
C ALA A 96 25.00 -3.47 -18.70
N TYR A 97 25.94 -3.65 -19.63
CA TYR A 97 26.88 -2.62 -20.05
C TYR A 97 26.21 -1.47 -20.81
N ILE A 98 25.34 -1.77 -21.78
CA ILE A 98 24.59 -0.77 -22.54
C ILE A 98 23.79 0.13 -21.60
N LYS A 99 23.16 -0.46 -20.57
CA LYS A 99 22.43 0.30 -19.56
C LYS A 99 23.32 1.29 -18.81
N LEU A 100 24.49 0.85 -18.33
CA LEU A 100 25.43 1.72 -17.61
C LEU A 100 25.95 2.86 -18.48
N MET A 101 26.25 2.59 -19.74
CA MET A 101 26.70 3.62 -20.68
C MET A 101 25.60 4.66 -20.95
N LYS A 102 24.36 4.21 -21.14
CA LYS A 102 23.21 5.12 -21.32
C LYS A 102 23.02 6.04 -20.11
N GLU A 103 23.05 5.50 -18.89
CA GLU A 103 22.91 6.29 -17.67
C GLU A 103 24.06 7.29 -17.49
N LYS A 104 25.30 6.88 -17.85
CA LYS A 104 26.48 7.77 -17.87
C LYS A 104 26.30 8.94 -18.83
N ASP A 105 25.82 8.68 -20.04
CA ASP A 105 25.69 9.69 -21.09
C ASP A 105 24.51 10.66 -20.81
N GLU A 106 23.40 10.15 -20.27
CA GLU A 106 22.29 11.01 -19.81
C GLU A 106 22.71 11.98 -18.70
N CYS A 107 23.67 11.58 -17.84
CA CYS A 107 24.20 12.43 -16.79
C CYS A 107 24.99 13.62 -17.35
N SER A 108 25.61 13.48 -18.53
CA SER A 108 26.27 14.59 -19.25
C SER A 108 25.29 15.45 -20.05
N GLY A 109 24.20 14.87 -20.56
CA GLY A 109 23.28 15.53 -21.49
C GLY A 109 22.23 16.48 -20.89
N ARG A 110 21.99 16.48 -19.57
CA ARG A 110 20.89 17.23 -18.93
C ARG A 110 21.18 18.72 -18.62
N GLY A 111 21.99 19.39 -19.45
CA GLY A 111 22.18 20.86 -19.38
C GLY A 111 22.87 21.38 -18.10
N SER A 112 23.36 20.49 -17.23
CA SER A 112 23.91 20.82 -15.90
C SER A 112 25.38 21.25 -15.91
N GLY A 113 25.99 21.43 -17.08
CA GLY A 113 27.38 21.89 -17.22
C GLY A 113 28.46 20.91 -16.74
N PHE A 114 28.13 19.63 -16.56
CA PHE A 114 29.07 18.60 -16.12
C PHE A 114 29.70 17.87 -17.31
N THR A 115 31.03 17.85 -17.35
CA THR A 115 31.84 17.07 -18.27
C THR A 115 32.43 15.86 -17.57
N LEU A 116 32.54 14.74 -18.31
CA LEU A 116 33.16 13.52 -17.80
C LEU A 116 34.65 13.76 -17.57
N GLU A 117 35.12 13.56 -16.33
CA GLU A 117 36.54 13.72 -15.97
C GLU A 117 37.27 12.38 -16.00
N SER A 118 36.78 11.38 -15.28
CA SER A 118 37.37 10.04 -15.25
C SER A 118 36.32 8.94 -15.03
N ILE A 119 36.61 7.75 -15.55
CA ILE A 119 35.95 6.51 -15.13
C ILE A 119 36.86 5.87 -14.07
N ASP A 120 36.38 5.79 -12.85
CA ASP A 120 37.18 5.39 -11.70
C ASP A 120 37.27 3.86 -11.59
N GLY A 121 36.20 3.15 -12.00
CA GLY A 121 36.24 1.69 -12.09
C GLY A 121 34.88 1.04 -12.31
N LEU A 122 34.92 -0.27 -12.59
CA LEU A 122 33.74 -1.13 -12.67
C LEU A 122 33.82 -2.20 -11.57
N LEU A 123 32.86 -2.17 -10.66
CA LEU A 123 32.72 -3.14 -9.57
C LEU A 123 31.72 -4.23 -9.98
N LEU A 124 32.17 -5.48 -9.90
CA LEU A 124 31.32 -6.67 -10.05
C LEU A 124 30.98 -7.22 -8.66
N ALA A 125 29.69 -7.29 -8.31
CA ALA A 125 29.24 -8.05 -7.15
C ALA A 125 28.60 -9.37 -7.60
N VAL A 126 29.10 -10.48 -7.05
CA VAL A 126 28.58 -11.83 -7.29
C VAL A 126 27.99 -12.38 -6.00
N TYR A 127 26.75 -12.84 -6.08
CA TYR A 127 25.99 -13.42 -4.98
C TYR A 127 25.74 -14.91 -5.25
N LYS A 128 25.93 -15.73 -4.22
CA LYS A 128 25.50 -17.14 -4.25
C LYS A 128 23.98 -17.19 -4.40
N TYR A 129 23.48 -17.85 -5.42
CA TYR A 129 22.05 -17.94 -5.70
C TYR A 129 21.61 -19.39 -5.74
N THR A 130 20.60 -19.71 -4.93
CA THR A 130 19.95 -21.03 -4.97
C THR A 130 18.61 -20.82 -5.67
N PRO A 131 18.44 -21.25 -6.93
CA PRO A 131 17.19 -21.05 -7.64
C PRO A 131 16.07 -21.83 -6.97
N MET A 132 14.90 -21.21 -6.84
CA MET A 132 13.67 -21.94 -6.49
C MET A 132 13.22 -22.73 -7.72
N GLY A 133 13.78 -23.93 -7.86
CA GLY A 133 13.51 -24.86 -8.97
C GLY A 133 13.02 -26.20 -8.44
N GLY A 134 12.07 -26.81 -9.16
CA GLY A 134 11.53 -28.11 -8.83
C GLY A 134 12.57 -29.21 -9.08
N SER A 135 13.31 -29.64 -8.07
CA SER A 135 14.50 -30.48 -8.23
C SER A 135 14.24 -31.97 -7.97
N SER A 136 13.34 -32.32 -7.05
CA SER A 136 13.20 -33.70 -6.57
C SER A 136 11.81 -33.94 -5.97
N TYR A 137 11.33 -35.20 -6.04
CA TYR A 137 10.07 -35.60 -5.43
C TYR A 137 10.10 -35.34 -3.93
N ILE A 138 9.13 -34.57 -3.44
CA ILE A 138 8.91 -34.29 -2.01
C ILE A 138 7.63 -35.00 -1.60
N GLU A 139 7.66 -35.69 -0.46
CA GLU A 139 6.46 -36.27 0.13
C GLU A 139 5.45 -35.16 0.45
N LEU A 140 4.20 -35.37 0.02
CA LEU A 140 3.15 -34.39 0.24
C LEU A 140 2.90 -34.24 1.74
N PRO A 141 2.79 -33.01 2.28
CA PRO A 141 2.38 -32.81 3.66
C PRO A 141 1.06 -33.54 3.95
N ALA A 142 0.97 -34.22 5.09
CA ALA A 142 -0.16 -35.11 5.40
C ALA A 142 -1.54 -34.41 5.31
N TYR A 143 -1.62 -33.09 5.51
CA TYR A 143 -2.87 -32.32 5.39
C TYR A 143 -3.29 -32.02 3.94
N ILE A 144 -2.36 -32.09 2.97
CA ILE A 144 -2.63 -32.01 1.53
C ILE A 144 -2.94 -33.40 1.00
N ASP A 145 -2.12 -34.40 1.36
CA ASP A 145 -2.29 -35.78 0.89
C ASP A 145 -3.64 -36.37 1.28
N ARG A 146 -4.08 -36.16 2.53
CA ARG A 146 -5.41 -36.54 3.03
C ARG A 146 -6.57 -35.99 2.19
N LYS A 147 -6.39 -34.88 1.46
CA LYS A 147 -7.44 -34.30 0.61
C LYS A 147 -7.60 -35.02 -0.72
N ARG A 148 -6.64 -35.88 -1.12
CA ARG A 148 -6.61 -36.62 -2.39
C ARG A 148 -6.97 -35.73 -3.59
N ALA A 149 -6.35 -34.55 -3.62
CA ALA A 149 -6.65 -33.45 -4.55
C ALA A 149 -5.52 -33.16 -5.55
N THR A 150 -4.41 -33.90 -5.44
CA THR A 150 -3.15 -33.68 -6.13
C THR A 150 -2.62 -34.98 -6.73
N ILE A 151 -1.91 -34.88 -7.86
CA ILE A 151 -1.18 -35.99 -8.50
C ILE A 151 0.29 -35.61 -8.53
N SER A 152 1.11 -36.36 -7.79
CA SER A 152 2.56 -36.15 -7.70
C SER A 152 3.27 -37.18 -8.57
N PRO A 153 3.95 -36.78 -9.66
CA PRO A 153 4.79 -37.68 -10.43
C PRO A 153 6.03 -38.05 -9.58
N GLN A 154 6.25 -39.36 -9.36
CA GLN A 154 7.47 -39.88 -8.72
C GLN A 154 8.51 -40.22 -9.80
N ASN A 155 9.76 -39.76 -9.63
CA ASN A 155 10.84 -39.99 -10.59
C ASN A 155 11.51 -41.37 -10.48
N HIS A 156 11.24 -42.17 -9.44
CA HIS A 156 11.75 -43.55 -9.33
C HIS A 156 10.68 -44.51 -8.78
N VAL A 157 10.47 -45.61 -9.51
CA VAL A 157 9.49 -46.67 -9.22
C VAL A 157 10.21 -47.83 -8.55
N ILE A 158 9.99 -48.04 -7.26
CA ILE A 158 10.06 -49.36 -6.62
C ILE A 158 8.80 -49.49 -5.74
N GLY A 159 8.05 -50.59 -5.87
CA GLY A 159 6.90 -50.94 -5.01
C GLY A 159 5.52 -50.98 -5.70
N PRO A 160 4.65 -51.98 -5.40
CA PRO A 160 3.45 -52.22 -6.19
C PRO A 160 2.20 -51.47 -5.70
N THR A 161 1.29 -51.27 -6.66
CA THR A 161 -0.16 -51.05 -6.55
C THR A 161 -0.70 -49.73 -5.99
N ALA A 162 -1.14 -48.83 -6.90
CA ALA A 162 -2.58 -48.56 -7.14
C ALA A 162 -2.84 -47.30 -7.99
N PHE A 163 -1.91 -46.34 -8.10
CA PHE A 163 -2.11 -45.11 -8.92
C PHE A 163 -0.81 -44.54 -9.49
N ARG A 164 0.06 -45.39 -10.05
CA ARG A 164 1.28 -44.95 -10.76
C ARG A 164 1.00 -44.88 -12.26
N ILE A 165 1.06 -43.68 -12.85
CA ILE A 165 1.21 -43.52 -14.30
C ILE A 165 2.62 -44.03 -14.62
N GLU A 166 2.71 -45.11 -15.39
CA GLU A 166 3.97 -45.72 -15.83
C GLU A 166 4.90 -44.67 -16.45
N GLY A 167 6.13 -44.60 -15.95
CA GLY A 167 7.15 -43.58 -16.29
C GLY A 167 7.59 -43.51 -17.75
N ASN A 168 7.02 -44.33 -18.63
CA ASN A 168 7.38 -44.38 -20.06
C ASN A 168 6.45 -43.56 -20.98
N ASN A 169 5.39 -42.93 -20.47
CA ASN A 169 4.41 -42.22 -21.32
C ASN A 169 4.64 -40.71 -21.47
N TYR A 170 5.56 -40.08 -20.73
CA TYR A 170 5.76 -38.62 -20.82
C TYR A 170 6.53 -38.17 -22.06
N LYS A 171 7.48 -38.99 -22.56
CA LYS A 171 8.22 -38.71 -23.80
C LYS A 171 7.31 -38.56 -25.03
N LYS A 172 6.15 -39.23 -25.05
CA LYS A 172 5.16 -39.11 -26.14
C LYS A 172 4.50 -37.74 -26.22
N HIS A 173 4.65 -36.90 -25.18
CA HIS A 173 4.07 -35.56 -25.13
C HIS A 173 5.13 -34.45 -25.12
N GLU A 174 6.43 -34.79 -25.17
CA GLU A 174 7.52 -33.81 -25.24
C GLU A 174 7.42 -32.95 -26.52
N GLU A 175 7.09 -33.57 -27.66
CA GLU A 175 6.92 -32.87 -28.94
C GLU A 175 5.67 -31.97 -29.02
N LYS A 176 4.75 -32.08 -28.04
CA LYS A 176 3.50 -31.33 -28.03
C LYS A 176 3.67 -29.87 -27.60
N TYR A 177 4.76 -29.55 -26.92
CA TYR A 177 4.98 -28.23 -26.31
C TYR A 177 6.34 -27.67 -26.70
N ASN A 178 6.40 -26.35 -26.90
CA ASN A 178 7.65 -25.66 -27.20
C ASN A 178 8.41 -25.35 -25.89
N PHE A 179 9.50 -26.08 -25.65
CA PHE A 179 10.40 -25.88 -24.50
C PHE A 179 11.64 -25.03 -24.80
N GLU A 180 11.69 -24.33 -25.94
CA GLU A 180 12.85 -23.54 -26.35
C GLU A 180 13.20 -22.43 -25.32
N GLY A 181 14.45 -22.40 -24.87
CA GLY A 181 14.94 -21.40 -23.90
C GLY A 181 14.47 -21.63 -22.45
N ILE A 182 13.93 -22.81 -22.15
CA ILE A 182 13.57 -23.25 -20.79
C ILE A 182 14.69 -24.11 -20.23
N THR A 183 15.15 -23.75 -19.04
CA THR A 183 16.16 -24.54 -18.32
C THR A 183 15.48 -25.59 -17.46
N PHE A 184 16.08 -26.77 -17.33
CA PHE A 184 15.61 -27.83 -16.43
C PHE A 184 16.65 -28.07 -15.33
N PRO A 185 16.28 -28.13 -14.05
CA PRO A 185 14.93 -28.02 -13.47
C PRO A 185 14.32 -26.61 -13.63
N THR A 186 13.05 -26.54 -14.05
CA THR A 186 12.40 -25.29 -14.44
C THR A 186 12.20 -24.34 -13.26
N SER A 187 12.79 -23.16 -13.37
CA SER A 187 12.64 -22.05 -12.44
C SER A 187 11.28 -21.35 -12.59
N LEU A 188 10.84 -20.62 -11.56
CA LEU A 188 9.62 -19.81 -11.61
C LEU A 188 9.65 -18.74 -12.71
N SER A 189 10.83 -18.20 -13.04
CA SER A 189 11.00 -17.22 -14.11
C SER A 189 10.85 -17.86 -15.50
N ASP A 190 11.33 -19.08 -15.69
CA ASP A 190 11.23 -19.80 -16.96
C ASP A 190 9.79 -20.27 -17.28
N ILE A 191 8.91 -20.38 -16.28
CA ILE A 191 7.48 -20.63 -16.52
C ILE A 191 6.84 -19.49 -17.32
N SER A 192 7.32 -18.25 -17.15
CA SER A 192 6.85 -17.12 -17.96
C SER A 192 7.28 -17.26 -19.41
N LYS A 193 8.47 -17.85 -19.66
CA LYS A 193 8.92 -18.21 -21.02
C LYS A 193 8.08 -19.35 -21.60
N PHE A 194 7.79 -20.40 -20.81
CA PHE A 194 6.90 -21.49 -21.25
C PHE A 194 5.53 -20.97 -21.68
N LYS A 195 4.92 -20.08 -20.90
CA LYS A 195 3.63 -19.43 -21.24
C LYS A 195 3.71 -18.63 -22.54
N LYS A 196 4.83 -17.96 -22.78
CA LYS A 196 5.06 -17.18 -24.00
C LYS A 196 5.23 -18.08 -25.23
N ASN A 197 5.94 -19.20 -25.08
CA ASN A 197 6.17 -20.16 -26.16
C ASN A 197 4.93 -21.02 -26.45
N ASN A 198 4.04 -21.18 -25.47
CA ASN A 198 2.83 -22.01 -25.55
C ASN A 198 1.59 -21.18 -25.18
N ILE A 199 1.25 -20.19 -26.03
CA ILE A 199 0.15 -19.23 -25.81
C ILE A 199 -1.18 -19.92 -25.49
N ASN A 200 -1.42 -21.11 -26.05
CA ASN A 200 -2.65 -21.89 -25.86
C ASN A 200 -2.66 -22.76 -24.60
N VAL A 201 -1.64 -22.68 -23.74
CA VAL A 201 -1.48 -23.52 -22.54
C VAL A 201 -1.50 -22.66 -21.28
N PRO A 202 -2.67 -22.45 -20.66
CA PRO A 202 -2.77 -21.69 -19.42
C PRO A 202 -2.19 -22.48 -18.24
N ILE A 203 -1.12 -22.00 -17.60
CA ILE A 203 -0.55 -22.62 -16.39
C ILE A 203 -0.72 -21.70 -15.19
N ASN A 204 -1.28 -22.19 -14.09
CA ASN A 204 -1.36 -21.47 -12.82
C ASN A 204 -0.53 -22.17 -11.74
N ILE A 205 0.18 -21.41 -10.89
CA ILE A 205 1.07 -21.96 -9.85
C ILE A 205 0.63 -21.46 -8.48
N TYR A 206 0.49 -22.41 -7.56
CA TYR A 206 0.03 -22.24 -6.20
C TYR A 206 1.15 -22.56 -5.22
N GLY A 207 1.46 -21.69 -4.26
CA GLY A 207 2.39 -21.97 -3.15
C GLY A 207 1.67 -21.92 -1.81
N LEU A 208 2.04 -22.77 -0.85
CA LEU A 208 1.28 -23.01 0.39
C LEU A 208 1.08 -21.78 1.31
N ASP A 209 1.91 -20.74 1.18
CA ASP A 209 1.97 -19.62 2.15
C ASP A 209 1.29 -18.31 1.73
N LYS A 210 0.56 -18.23 0.60
CA LYS A 210 -0.11 -16.97 0.19
C LYS A 210 -1.53 -17.19 -0.30
N LYS A 211 -2.44 -16.33 0.20
CA LYS A 211 -3.88 -16.30 -0.13
C LYS A 211 -4.11 -16.43 -1.64
N PHE A 212 -4.92 -17.40 -2.01
CA PHE A 212 -5.10 -17.83 -3.40
C PHE A 212 -6.26 -17.11 -4.09
N GLN A 213 -6.05 -16.76 -5.36
CA GLN A 213 -7.12 -16.48 -6.32
C GLN A 213 -7.48 -17.74 -7.12
N ILE A 214 -8.72 -17.82 -7.59
CA ILE A 214 -9.30 -18.98 -8.28
C ILE A 214 -8.72 -19.10 -9.71
N PRO A 215 -8.20 -20.28 -10.14
CA PRO A 215 -7.65 -20.46 -11.50
C PRO A 215 -8.60 -21.11 -12.50
N LYS A 216 -8.33 -20.85 -13.78
CA LYS A 216 -8.63 -21.76 -14.91
C LYS A 216 -7.54 -22.85 -15.01
N LEU A 217 -7.93 -24.09 -15.33
CA LEU A 217 -7.02 -25.25 -15.46
C LEU A 217 -6.05 -25.11 -16.65
N PRO A 218 -4.86 -25.75 -16.62
CA PRO A 218 -4.24 -26.53 -15.53
C PRO A 218 -3.55 -25.73 -14.40
N SER A 219 -3.60 -26.26 -13.17
CA SER A 219 -3.00 -25.65 -11.96
C SER A 219 -1.98 -26.59 -11.30
N LEU A 220 -0.79 -26.05 -11.00
CA LEU A 220 0.31 -26.73 -10.32
C LEU A 220 0.43 -26.21 -8.88
N LEU A 221 0.76 -27.08 -7.95
CA LEU A 221 1.09 -26.78 -6.56
C LEU A 221 2.60 -26.92 -6.36
N LEU A 222 3.27 -25.86 -5.93
CA LEU A 222 4.67 -25.87 -5.52
C LEU A 222 4.76 -26.19 -4.04
N ILE A 223 5.54 -27.22 -3.73
CA ILE A 223 5.84 -27.68 -2.37
C ILE A 223 7.32 -27.45 -2.13
N THR A 224 7.66 -26.96 -0.94
CA THR A 224 9.03 -26.67 -0.54
C THR A 224 9.35 -27.43 0.74
N ASP A 225 10.48 -28.14 0.75
CA ASP A 225 11.04 -28.80 1.94
C ASP A 225 12.53 -28.46 2.04
N GLY A 226 12.86 -27.55 2.97
CA GLY A 226 14.20 -26.98 3.10
C GLY A 226 14.69 -26.34 1.80
N ASN A 227 15.72 -26.95 1.19
CA ASN A 227 16.34 -26.48 -0.07
C ASN A 227 15.74 -27.13 -1.33
N ASN A 228 14.83 -28.10 -1.17
CA ASN A 228 14.20 -28.78 -2.30
C ASN A 228 12.81 -28.19 -2.57
N SER A 229 12.43 -28.17 -3.84
CA SER A 229 11.05 -27.86 -4.22
C SER A 229 10.52 -28.85 -5.25
N HIS A 230 9.20 -29.06 -5.27
CA HIS A 230 8.53 -30.04 -6.11
C HIS A 230 7.22 -29.47 -6.66
N TYR A 231 6.97 -29.65 -7.96
CA TYR A 231 5.69 -29.30 -8.57
C TYR A 231 4.77 -30.52 -8.61
N THR A 232 3.56 -30.33 -8.09
CA THR A 232 2.51 -31.35 -8.05
C THR A 232 1.29 -30.87 -8.84
N CYS A 233 0.69 -31.72 -9.67
CA CYS A 233 -0.51 -31.35 -10.41
C CYS A 233 -1.73 -31.30 -9.48
N ILE A 234 -2.52 -30.22 -9.55
CA ILE A 234 -3.79 -30.14 -8.82
C ILE A 234 -4.89 -30.77 -9.69
N SER A 235 -5.34 -31.97 -9.31
CA SER A 235 -6.39 -32.69 -10.03
C SER A 235 -7.79 -32.26 -9.61
N LYS A 236 -7.98 -31.89 -8.33
CA LYS A 236 -9.29 -31.51 -7.77
C LYS A 236 -9.17 -30.26 -6.90
N PHE A 237 -9.08 -29.09 -7.53
CA PHE A 237 -8.92 -27.79 -6.82
C PHE A 237 -9.95 -27.56 -5.72
N SER A 238 -11.24 -27.84 -5.98
CA SER A 238 -12.32 -27.67 -4.99
C SER A 238 -12.12 -28.50 -3.71
N ARG A 239 -11.47 -29.67 -3.80
CA ARG A 239 -11.13 -30.48 -2.61
C ARG A 239 -9.94 -29.88 -1.84
N LEU A 240 -8.97 -29.30 -2.55
CA LEU A 240 -7.79 -28.68 -1.96
C LEU A 240 -8.15 -27.48 -1.05
N ILE A 241 -9.09 -26.64 -1.49
CA ILE A 241 -9.49 -25.40 -0.82
C ILE A 241 -10.78 -25.51 0.02
N ARG A 242 -11.36 -26.71 0.19
CA ARG A 242 -12.64 -26.91 0.89
C ARG A 242 -12.70 -26.23 2.26
N ALA A 243 -11.64 -26.35 3.05
CA ALA A 243 -11.56 -25.74 4.38
C ALA A 243 -11.56 -24.20 4.36
N GLN A 244 -11.14 -23.57 3.26
CA GLN A 244 -11.16 -22.12 3.08
C GLN A 244 -12.53 -21.61 2.59
N LYS A 245 -13.33 -22.48 1.95
CA LYS A 245 -14.65 -22.13 1.41
C LYS A 245 -15.80 -22.24 2.42
N THR A 246 -15.65 -23.04 3.47
CA THR A 246 -16.76 -23.32 4.41
C THR A 246 -17.02 -22.24 5.45
N VAL A 247 -16.30 -21.11 5.41
CA VAL A 247 -16.63 -19.94 6.22
C VAL A 247 -17.64 -19.08 5.44
N HIS A 248 -18.92 -19.46 5.57
CA HIS A 248 -20.10 -18.59 5.42
C HIS A 248 -20.62 -18.08 4.06
N HIS A 249 -20.14 -18.48 2.87
CA HIS A 249 -20.82 -18.11 1.62
C HIS A 249 -21.13 -19.30 0.70
N GLY A 250 -22.39 -19.38 0.28
CA GLY A 250 -22.98 -20.47 -0.49
C GLY A 250 -22.24 -20.80 -1.77
N GLN A 251 -22.28 -22.07 -2.15
CA GLN A 251 -21.73 -22.54 -3.42
C GLN A 251 -22.61 -22.05 -4.58
N LEU A 252 -22.00 -21.37 -5.55
CA LEU A 252 -22.48 -21.38 -6.92
C LEU A 252 -21.66 -22.43 -7.69
N SER A 253 -22.34 -23.45 -8.23
CA SER A 253 -21.74 -24.52 -9.03
C SER A 253 -22.57 -24.74 -10.28
N GLY A 254 -21.93 -24.85 -11.45
CA GLY A 254 -22.59 -25.13 -12.72
C GLY A 254 -22.17 -24.18 -13.84
N GLN A 255 -22.66 -24.45 -15.06
CA GLN A 255 -22.40 -23.65 -16.24
C GLN A 255 -23.02 -22.25 -16.13
N GLU A 256 -24.23 -22.15 -15.56
CA GLU A 256 -24.91 -20.87 -15.30
C GLU A 256 -24.11 -19.96 -14.36
N ALA A 257 -23.52 -20.52 -13.29
CA ALA A 257 -22.67 -19.78 -12.38
C ALA A 257 -21.38 -19.26 -13.06
N LEU A 258 -20.82 -20.05 -13.99
CA LEU A 258 -19.66 -19.63 -14.78
C LEU A 258 -20.02 -18.51 -15.74
N ASP A 259 -21.19 -18.56 -16.36
CA ASP A 259 -21.65 -17.55 -17.31
C ASP A 259 -22.01 -16.24 -16.60
N GLN A 260 -22.62 -16.30 -15.40
CA GLN A 260 -22.77 -15.14 -14.53
C GLN A 260 -21.41 -14.57 -14.07
N HIS A 261 -20.46 -15.43 -13.71
CA HIS A 261 -19.13 -14.96 -13.31
C HIS A 261 -18.36 -14.27 -14.45
N LYS A 262 -18.47 -14.78 -15.69
CA LYS A 262 -17.86 -14.15 -16.87
C LYS A 262 -18.42 -12.75 -17.14
N LEU A 263 -19.71 -12.50 -16.89
CA LEU A 263 -20.32 -11.16 -16.98
C LEU A 263 -19.70 -10.19 -15.96
N ILE A 264 -19.32 -10.69 -14.79
CA ILE A 264 -18.79 -9.88 -13.67
C ILE A 264 -17.26 -9.68 -13.78
N SER A 265 -16.52 -10.66 -14.30
CA SER A 265 -15.05 -10.73 -14.25
C SER A 265 -14.36 -10.32 -15.55
N GLY A 266 -15.01 -9.52 -16.40
CA GLY A 266 -14.46 -9.04 -17.67
C GLY A 266 -13.24 -8.11 -17.56
N THR A 267 -12.93 -7.41 -18.65
CA THR A 267 -11.73 -6.56 -18.87
C THR A 267 -11.52 -5.38 -17.90
N HIS A 268 -12.46 -5.11 -17.01
CA HIS A 268 -12.38 -4.05 -16.00
C HIS A 268 -12.42 -4.63 -14.58
N LYS A 269 -11.81 -3.92 -13.61
CA LYS A 269 -11.88 -4.29 -12.18
C LYS A 269 -13.34 -4.59 -11.81
N PRO A 270 -13.64 -5.73 -11.16
CA PRO A 270 -15.01 -6.13 -10.88
C PRO A 270 -15.62 -5.16 -9.86
N ILE A 271 -16.33 -4.17 -10.38
CA ILE A 271 -17.32 -3.41 -9.65
C ILE A 271 -18.59 -3.69 -10.43
N LEU A 272 -19.44 -4.58 -9.91
CA LEU A 272 -20.79 -4.75 -10.42
C LEU A 272 -21.67 -3.76 -9.64
N PRO A 273 -22.03 -2.60 -10.20
CA PRO A 273 -23.09 -1.80 -9.61
C PRO A 273 -24.39 -2.60 -9.74
N GLU A 274 -24.80 -3.24 -8.65
CA GLU A 274 -26.12 -3.84 -8.53
C GLU A 274 -27.14 -2.71 -8.46
N MET A 275 -27.77 -2.46 -9.60
CA MET A 275 -28.93 -1.57 -9.66
C MET A 275 -30.17 -2.36 -9.18
N PRO A 276 -31.13 -1.71 -8.52
CA PRO A 276 -32.41 -2.33 -8.22
C PRO A 276 -33.06 -2.84 -9.50
N LYS A 277 -33.78 -3.95 -9.44
CA LYS A 277 -34.54 -4.40 -10.61
C LYS A 277 -35.60 -3.37 -10.95
N GLU A 278 -36.07 -3.41 -12.19
CA GLU A 278 -37.17 -2.54 -12.63
C GLU A 278 -38.41 -2.78 -11.75
N GLY A 279 -38.86 -1.73 -11.06
CA GLY A 279 -39.94 -1.78 -10.06
C GLY A 279 -39.50 -2.02 -8.61
N GLU A 280 -38.22 -2.29 -8.33
CA GLU A 280 -37.66 -2.35 -6.98
C GLU A 280 -37.13 -0.96 -6.55
N TYR A 281 -37.35 -0.62 -5.28
CA TYR A 281 -36.89 0.64 -4.69
C TYR A 281 -35.84 0.36 -3.62
N VAL A 282 -34.83 1.23 -3.52
CA VAL A 282 -33.89 1.23 -2.39
C VAL A 282 -34.35 2.24 -1.37
N GLU A 283 -34.49 1.79 -0.12
CA GLU A 283 -34.77 2.68 1.00
C GLU A 283 -33.46 3.11 1.68
N PHE A 284 -33.37 4.39 2.03
CA PHE A 284 -32.26 4.88 2.82
C PHE A 284 -32.48 4.55 4.30
N GLU A 285 -31.71 3.62 4.86
CA GLU A 285 -31.87 3.23 6.27
C GLU A 285 -30.99 4.03 7.24
N ALA A 286 -29.93 4.68 6.73
CA ALA A 286 -28.89 5.30 7.54
C ALA A 286 -29.27 6.71 8.04
N TRP A 287 -30.52 6.90 8.48
CA TRP A 287 -31.09 8.16 8.94
C TRP A 287 -30.28 8.88 10.01
N LYS A 288 -29.58 8.15 10.88
CA LYS A 288 -28.61 8.73 11.84
C LYS A 288 -27.50 9.58 11.20
N LYS A 289 -27.25 9.42 9.90
CA LYS A 289 -26.24 10.16 9.13
C LYS A 289 -26.79 11.45 8.51
N THR A 290 -28.12 11.65 8.50
CA THR A 290 -28.72 12.89 7.99
C THR A 290 -28.69 14.00 9.04
N GLN A 291 -28.57 13.64 10.32
CA GLN A 291 -28.40 14.63 11.38
C GLN A 291 -27.04 15.32 11.27
N ARG A 292 -27.10 16.64 11.10
CA ARG A 292 -25.94 17.52 11.15
C ARG A 292 -25.28 17.39 12.53
N ARG A 293 -23.95 17.34 12.53
CA ARG A 293 -23.17 17.31 13.77
C ARG A 293 -23.30 18.67 14.47
N PRO A 294 -23.55 18.70 15.78
CA PRO A 294 -23.70 19.96 16.53
C PRO A 294 -22.40 20.78 16.56
N VAL A 295 -21.26 20.10 16.67
CA VAL A 295 -19.94 20.72 16.65
C VAL A 295 -19.02 19.90 15.75
N VAL A 296 -18.21 20.59 14.95
CA VAL A 296 -17.13 20.01 14.14
C VAL A 296 -15.89 20.87 14.27
N ILE A 297 -14.72 20.28 14.03
CA ILE A 297 -13.45 21.01 14.07
C ILE A 297 -12.85 20.98 12.67
N TYR A 298 -12.42 22.12 12.17
CA TYR A 298 -11.54 22.22 11.00
C TYR A 298 -10.14 22.54 11.49
N ALA A 299 -9.13 21.89 10.91
CA ALA A 299 -7.76 22.15 11.28
C ALA A 299 -6.84 22.06 10.06
N ASP A 300 -5.70 22.74 10.17
CA ASP A 300 -4.65 22.75 9.16
C ASP A 300 -3.28 22.96 9.80
N PHE A 301 -2.21 22.43 9.19
CA PHE A 301 -0.84 22.61 9.65
C PHE A 301 -0.01 23.40 8.66
N GLU A 302 0.89 24.22 9.20
CA GLU A 302 1.98 24.81 8.46
C GLU A 302 3.28 24.15 8.91
N THR A 303 4.13 23.82 7.96
CA THR A 303 5.36 23.05 8.21
C THR A 303 6.58 23.75 7.63
N LEU A 304 7.70 23.68 8.34
CA LEU A 304 9.00 24.08 7.84
C LEU A 304 9.71 22.90 7.16
N LEU A 305 10.42 23.22 6.08
CA LEU A 305 11.32 22.30 5.38
C LEU A 305 12.71 22.40 6.00
N MET A 306 12.95 21.59 7.02
CA MET A 306 14.26 21.53 7.68
C MET A 306 15.21 20.69 6.84
N LYS A 307 16.30 21.30 6.36
CA LYS A 307 17.35 20.55 5.66
C LYS A 307 17.98 19.55 6.63
N THR A 308 18.11 18.32 6.19
CA THR A 308 18.78 17.26 6.94
C THR A 308 19.63 16.41 5.99
N GLU A 309 20.61 15.70 6.53
CA GLU A 309 21.43 14.74 5.78
C GLU A 309 21.44 13.39 6.50
N GLU A 310 20.29 13.01 7.07
CA GLU A 310 20.12 11.73 7.73
C GLU A 310 20.18 10.58 6.71
N LYS A 311 21.14 9.67 6.91
CA LYS A 311 21.24 8.42 6.14
C LYS A 311 20.28 7.38 6.72
N LYS A 312 19.14 7.16 6.09
CA LYS A 312 18.25 6.03 6.40
C LYS A 312 18.61 4.83 5.54
N GLY A 313 19.57 4.02 6.01
CA GLY A 313 19.89 2.67 5.50
C GLY A 313 20.19 2.56 3.99
N GLY A 314 21.42 2.16 3.64
CA GLY A 314 21.82 2.01 2.23
C GLY A 314 22.20 3.36 1.58
N SER A 315 21.69 3.63 0.37
CA SER A 315 22.02 4.83 -0.43
C SER A 315 21.01 5.98 -0.32
N MET A 316 20.04 5.90 0.60
CA MET A 316 18.96 6.87 0.71
C MET A 316 19.30 7.91 1.78
N THR A 317 19.57 9.14 1.33
CA THR A 317 19.75 10.31 2.19
C THR A 317 18.45 11.08 2.24
N VAL A 318 17.91 11.30 3.43
CA VAL A 318 16.81 12.24 3.63
C VAL A 318 17.40 13.63 3.53
N ILE A 319 16.96 14.43 2.56
CA ILE A 319 17.49 15.78 2.28
C ILE A 319 16.71 16.84 3.07
N GLN A 320 15.43 16.56 3.33
CA GLN A 320 14.52 17.49 3.99
C GLN A 320 13.56 16.71 4.89
N ARG A 321 13.29 17.28 6.06
CA ARG A 321 12.27 16.82 7.00
C ARG A 321 11.23 17.93 7.15
N HIS A 322 9.97 17.54 7.06
CA HIS A 322 8.86 18.44 7.32
C HIS A 322 8.60 18.45 8.84
N GLU A 323 8.70 19.61 9.45
CA GLU A 323 8.45 19.83 10.87
C GLU A 323 7.29 20.79 11.04
N ALA A 324 6.28 20.41 11.84
CA ALA A 324 5.14 21.27 12.10
C ALA A 324 5.60 22.53 12.83
N MET A 325 5.32 23.71 12.26
CA MET A 325 5.68 25.01 12.81
C MET A 325 4.50 25.68 13.49
N SER A 326 3.35 25.63 12.85
CA SER A 326 2.10 26.19 13.38
C SER A 326 0.92 25.36 12.94
N TYR A 327 -0.20 25.50 13.65
CA TYR A 327 -1.45 24.91 13.23
C TYR A 327 -2.60 25.87 13.51
N GLY A 328 -3.64 25.79 12.67
CA GLY A 328 -4.90 26.49 12.86
C GLY A 328 -5.98 25.50 13.25
N VAL A 329 -6.84 25.89 14.20
CA VAL A 329 -8.04 25.13 14.59
C VAL A 329 -9.23 26.07 14.59
N LEU A 330 -10.29 25.70 13.88
CA LEU A 330 -11.58 26.37 13.90
C LEU A 330 -12.64 25.41 14.40
N VAL A 331 -13.23 25.71 15.56
CA VAL A 331 -14.37 24.96 16.09
C VAL A 331 -15.65 25.59 15.52
N LYS A 332 -16.34 24.87 14.64
CA LYS A 332 -17.62 25.33 14.08
C LYS A 332 -18.77 24.63 14.79
N ALA A 333 -19.46 25.40 15.63
CA ALA A 333 -20.75 25.03 16.20
C ALA A 333 -21.89 25.26 15.18
N SER A 334 -22.96 24.49 15.32
CA SER A 334 -24.23 24.69 14.61
C SER A 334 -24.86 26.01 15.06
N ASP A 335 -25.48 26.73 14.12
CA ASP A 335 -26.06 28.06 14.39
C ASP A 335 -27.25 27.99 15.37
N ASP A 336 -27.83 26.80 15.57
CA ASP A 336 -28.87 26.55 16.57
C ASP A 336 -28.33 26.48 18.02
N ILE A 337 -27.03 26.39 18.25
CA ILE A 337 -26.47 26.28 19.61
C ILE A 337 -26.40 27.68 20.25
N PRO A 338 -27.00 27.89 21.44
CA PRO A 338 -26.95 29.19 22.11
C PRO A 338 -25.51 29.64 22.40
N ALA A 339 -25.21 30.92 22.15
CA ALA A 339 -23.89 31.50 22.43
C ALA A 339 -23.51 31.38 23.93
N ALA A 340 -24.48 31.51 24.83
CA ALA A 340 -24.28 31.33 26.26
C ALA A 340 -23.78 29.92 26.61
N LEU A 341 -24.22 28.87 25.91
CA LEU A 341 -23.68 27.51 26.09
C LEU A 341 -22.23 27.42 25.63
N LEU A 342 -21.88 28.08 24.52
CA LEU A 342 -20.51 28.04 24.02
C LEU A 342 -19.56 28.76 24.98
N GLU A 343 -20.00 29.87 25.58
CA GLU A 343 -19.26 30.60 26.60
C GLU A 343 -19.13 29.81 27.91
N GLU A 344 -20.21 29.22 28.42
CA GLU A 344 -20.22 28.40 29.65
C GLU A 344 -19.22 27.23 29.58
N TYR A 345 -19.10 26.59 28.42
CA TYR A 345 -18.20 25.47 28.19
C TYR A 345 -16.84 25.89 27.61
N GLU A 346 -16.54 27.19 27.54
CA GLU A 346 -15.27 27.73 27.03
C GLU A 346 -14.91 27.21 25.62
N ILE A 347 -15.93 27.15 24.74
CA ILE A 347 -15.75 26.71 23.35
C ILE A 347 -15.35 27.91 22.50
N PRO A 348 -14.14 27.91 21.89
CA PRO A 348 -13.70 29.02 21.06
C PRO A 348 -14.56 29.12 19.80
N THR A 349 -15.08 30.32 19.53
CA THR A 349 -15.82 30.62 18.29
C THR A 349 -14.90 31.18 17.20
N GLU A 350 -13.79 31.80 17.60
CA GLU A 350 -12.79 32.37 16.69
C GLU A 350 -11.72 31.33 16.29
N PRO A 351 -11.09 31.49 15.12
CA PRO A 351 -9.96 30.65 14.73
C PRO A 351 -8.83 30.75 15.74
N VAL A 352 -8.43 29.60 16.25
CA VAL A 352 -7.30 29.45 17.15
C VAL A 352 -6.06 29.15 16.33
N ILE A 353 -5.07 30.05 16.36
CA ILE A 353 -3.81 29.89 15.63
C ILE A 353 -2.70 29.66 16.62
N TYR A 354 -2.06 28.50 16.54
CA TYR A 354 -0.92 28.17 17.37
C TYR A 354 0.40 28.47 16.64
N ARG A 355 1.24 29.31 17.23
CA ARG A 355 2.60 29.62 16.77
C ARG A 355 3.56 29.56 17.96
N GLY A 356 3.97 28.35 18.35
CA GLY A 356 5.10 28.07 19.28
C GLY A 356 5.19 28.88 20.58
N SER A 357 4.96 28.20 21.71
CA SER A 357 5.57 28.33 23.06
C SER A 357 4.56 28.04 24.19
N GLU A 358 3.26 28.11 23.90
CA GLU A 358 2.20 27.83 24.88
C GLU A 358 1.47 26.50 24.56
N ILE A 359 1.29 25.61 25.52
CA ILE A 359 0.45 24.42 25.31
C ILE A 359 -1.00 24.84 25.52
N GLN A 360 -1.77 24.95 24.45
CA GLN A 360 -3.20 25.21 24.59
C GLN A 360 -3.95 23.94 25.00
N THR A 361 -4.95 24.14 25.87
CA THR A 361 -5.80 23.09 26.43
C THR A 361 -6.58 22.37 25.33
N ASP A 362 -6.62 21.03 25.41
CA ASP A 362 -7.37 20.19 24.47
C ASP A 362 -8.88 20.46 24.58
N VAL A 363 -9.42 21.22 23.62
CA VAL A 363 -10.84 21.64 23.54
C VAL A 363 -11.79 20.43 23.45
N THR A 364 -11.30 19.24 23.07
CA THR A 364 -12.17 18.06 22.93
C THR A 364 -12.81 17.63 24.24
N LYS A 365 -12.19 17.90 25.40
CA LYS A 365 -12.78 17.62 26.72
C LYS A 365 -13.94 18.56 27.04
N HIS A 366 -13.83 19.84 26.66
CA HIS A 366 -14.92 20.81 26.82
C HIS A 366 -16.09 20.46 25.90
N ILE A 367 -15.80 20.06 24.66
CA ILE A 367 -16.81 19.56 23.72
C ILE A 367 -17.50 18.30 24.25
N GLU A 368 -16.77 17.36 24.87
CA GLU A 368 -17.38 16.18 25.48
C GLU A 368 -18.40 16.56 26.56
N LYS A 369 -18.07 17.55 27.40
CA LYS A 369 -18.99 18.04 28.43
C LYS A 369 -20.21 18.70 27.80
N LEU A 370 -20.02 19.58 26.81
CA LEU A 370 -21.11 20.24 26.07
C LEU A 370 -22.05 19.21 25.45
N LEU A 371 -21.53 18.16 24.81
CA LEU A 371 -22.35 17.12 24.16
C LEU A 371 -23.13 16.24 25.14
N LYS A 372 -22.83 16.30 26.44
CA LYS A 372 -23.58 15.62 27.51
C LYS A 372 -24.72 16.47 28.09
N THR A 373 -24.81 17.75 27.71
CA THR A 373 -25.90 18.63 28.12
C THR A 373 -27.24 18.13 27.59
N ASN A 374 -28.27 18.18 28.43
CA ASN A 374 -29.63 17.72 28.13
C ASN A 374 -30.64 18.84 28.42
N THR A 375 -30.69 19.82 27.52
CA THR A 375 -31.63 20.93 27.57
C THR A 375 -33.05 20.42 27.29
N PRO A 376 -34.04 20.74 28.14
CA PRO A 376 -35.43 20.38 27.91
C PRO A 376 -35.96 20.92 26.58
N ILE A 377 -36.94 20.21 26.01
CA ILE A 377 -37.61 20.62 24.78
C ILE A 377 -38.35 21.95 24.95
N ILE A 378 -38.24 22.82 23.94
CA ILE A 378 -38.95 24.09 23.83
C ILE A 378 -39.92 23.97 22.65
N PHE A 379 -41.21 24.09 22.94
CA PHE A 379 -42.28 24.13 21.95
C PHE A 379 -42.74 25.57 21.69
N THR A 380 -43.02 25.88 20.43
CA THR A 380 -43.97 26.94 20.08
C THR A 380 -45.38 26.36 19.98
N ASP A 381 -46.41 27.19 20.12
CA ASP A 381 -47.81 26.74 20.03
C ASP A 381 -48.11 26.03 18.69
N GLU A 382 -47.58 26.57 17.59
CA GLU A 382 -47.69 25.96 16.25
C GLU A 382 -47.00 24.59 16.17
N GLN A 383 -45.83 24.44 16.79
CA GLN A 383 -45.10 23.18 16.82
C GLN A 383 -45.81 22.12 17.67
N GLN A 384 -46.39 22.54 18.80
CA GLN A 384 -47.20 21.67 19.64
C GLN A 384 -48.42 21.17 18.87
N GLN A 385 -49.14 22.06 18.17
CA GLN A 385 -50.28 21.68 17.34
C GLN A 385 -49.89 20.74 16.19
N SER A 386 -48.77 21.02 15.51
CA SER A 386 -48.22 20.15 14.46
C SER A 386 -47.81 18.77 14.99
N HIS A 387 -47.18 18.73 16.17
CA HIS A 387 -46.83 17.49 16.85
C HIS A 387 -48.08 16.68 17.19
N ASP A 388 -49.11 17.31 17.75
CA ASP A 388 -50.31 16.64 18.23
C ASP A 388 -51.16 16.09 17.10
N THR A 389 -51.26 16.83 15.98
CA THR A 389 -51.97 16.41 14.76
C THR A 389 -51.22 15.39 13.92
N CYS A 390 -49.93 15.17 14.15
CA CYS A 390 -49.14 14.17 13.44
C CYS A 390 -49.61 12.74 13.77
N THR A 391 -50.05 12.00 12.74
CA THR A 391 -50.55 10.62 12.82
C THR A 391 -49.62 9.58 12.21
N ALA A 392 -48.72 10.00 11.31
CA ALA A 392 -47.75 9.16 10.62
C ALA A 392 -46.43 9.91 10.41
N TYR A 393 -45.33 9.16 10.37
CA TYR A 393 -44.00 9.73 10.48
C TYR A 393 -43.16 9.72 9.18
N ASN A 394 -42.30 10.72 8.98
CA ASN A 394 -41.45 10.90 7.79
C ASN A 394 -40.37 9.83 7.55
N LEU A 395 -39.69 9.27 8.57
CA LEU A 395 -38.59 8.29 8.31
C LEU A 395 -39.09 6.86 8.16
N CYS A 396 -40.05 6.42 8.98
CA CYS A 396 -40.52 5.03 8.93
C CYS A 396 -41.88 4.88 8.26
N LYS A 397 -42.55 5.97 7.88
CA LYS A 397 -43.82 6.00 7.14
C LYS A 397 -44.89 5.07 7.71
N THR A 398 -44.84 4.82 9.01
CA THR A 398 -45.79 3.97 9.74
C THR A 398 -46.55 4.81 10.75
N ASN A 399 -47.78 4.38 11.04
CA ASN A 399 -48.61 4.99 12.07
C ASN A 399 -48.05 4.68 13.45
N PHE A 400 -48.30 5.58 14.41
CA PHE A 400 -47.95 5.35 15.81
C PHE A 400 -48.74 4.18 16.38
N THR A 401 -48.06 3.36 17.18
CA THR A 401 -48.66 2.20 17.87
C THR A 401 -48.34 2.29 19.35
N TYR A 402 -48.97 1.44 20.18
CA TYR A 402 -48.69 1.38 21.62
C TYR A 402 -47.20 1.13 21.90
N ASP A 403 -46.60 0.15 21.21
CA ASP A 403 -45.19 -0.21 21.38
C ASP A 403 -44.23 0.83 20.78
N ASN A 404 -44.67 1.54 19.73
CA ASN A 404 -43.88 2.54 19.01
C ASN A 404 -44.62 3.87 18.99
N HIS A 405 -44.79 4.42 20.20
CA HIS A 405 -45.55 5.64 20.44
C HIS A 405 -44.84 6.88 19.92
N LYS A 406 -45.62 7.95 19.75
CA LYS A 406 -45.15 9.27 19.32
C LYS A 406 -44.28 9.91 20.40
N VAL A 407 -43.11 10.41 20.00
CA VAL A 407 -42.14 11.12 20.83
C VAL A 407 -41.66 12.38 20.10
N ALA A 408 -41.32 13.43 20.84
CA ALA A 408 -40.83 14.67 20.27
C ALA A 408 -39.29 14.68 20.16
N ASP A 409 -38.76 14.57 18.94
CA ASP A 409 -37.33 14.78 18.69
C ASP A 409 -36.98 16.26 18.80
N HIS A 410 -35.89 16.52 19.48
CA HIS A 410 -35.40 17.87 19.75
C HIS A 410 -33.88 17.88 19.84
N CYS A 411 -33.31 19.07 19.72
CA CYS A 411 -31.89 19.28 19.95
C CYS A 411 -31.60 19.33 21.46
N TYR A 412 -30.84 18.37 21.99
CA TYR A 412 -30.45 18.38 23.41
C TYR A 412 -29.55 19.55 23.85
N LEU A 413 -28.97 20.29 22.90
CA LEU A 413 -28.18 21.49 23.22
C LEU A 413 -29.04 22.74 23.28
N SER A 414 -29.92 22.93 22.29
CA SER A 414 -30.70 24.16 22.15
C SER A 414 -32.15 24.06 22.63
N GLY A 415 -32.64 22.86 22.96
CA GLY A 415 -34.04 22.60 23.28
C GLY A 415 -34.98 22.64 22.07
N LYS A 416 -34.52 23.09 20.90
CA LYS A 416 -35.35 23.29 19.70
C LYS A 416 -36.00 21.98 19.24
N TYR A 417 -37.33 21.96 19.18
CA TYR A 417 -38.09 20.88 18.56
C TYR A 417 -37.74 20.72 17.08
N ARG A 418 -37.60 19.46 16.65
CA ARG A 418 -37.27 19.10 15.26
C ARG A 418 -38.50 18.50 14.58
N GLN A 419 -39.07 17.46 15.18
CA GLN A 419 -40.13 16.67 14.56
C GLN A 419 -40.72 15.61 15.52
N ALA A 420 -41.93 15.16 15.21
CA ALA A 420 -42.57 14.04 15.88
C ALA A 420 -42.00 12.73 15.31
N LEU A 421 -41.47 11.85 16.16
CA LEU A 421 -40.90 10.56 15.80
C LEU A 421 -41.66 9.43 16.47
N CYS A 422 -41.46 8.21 16.01
CA CYS A 422 -41.74 7.04 16.83
C CYS A 422 -40.52 6.71 17.72
N ASN A 423 -40.74 6.12 18.89
CA ASN A 423 -39.67 5.86 19.86
C ASN A 423 -38.45 5.11 19.26
N LYS A 424 -38.67 4.13 18.38
CA LYS A 424 -37.62 3.35 17.72
C LYS A 424 -36.77 4.20 16.79
N CYS A 425 -37.39 5.12 16.04
CA CYS A 425 -36.67 6.04 15.16
C CYS A 425 -35.88 7.06 15.97
N ASN A 426 -36.46 7.61 17.05
CA ASN A 426 -35.78 8.56 17.93
C ASN A 426 -34.49 7.98 18.54
N LEU A 427 -34.55 6.73 19.02
CA LEU A 427 -33.39 6.04 19.56
C LEU A 427 -32.29 5.79 18.52
N LYS A 428 -32.61 5.74 17.23
CA LYS A 428 -31.60 5.63 16.15
C LYS A 428 -30.90 6.96 15.87
N LEU A 429 -31.48 8.09 16.28
CA LEU A 429 -31.02 9.45 16.01
C LEU A 429 -30.18 10.05 17.15
N GLN A 430 -29.41 9.21 17.84
CA GLN A 430 -28.54 9.65 18.93
C GLN A 430 -27.33 10.42 18.41
N THR A 431 -26.99 11.50 19.12
CA THR A 431 -25.72 12.22 18.94
C THR A 431 -24.57 11.25 19.18
N PRO A 432 -23.60 11.12 18.27
CA PRO A 432 -22.50 10.19 18.49
C PRO A 432 -21.54 10.67 19.56
N ASN A 433 -20.92 9.71 20.24
CA ASN A 433 -19.89 9.95 21.24
C ASN A 433 -18.51 10.20 20.60
N PHE A 434 -18.46 10.99 19.54
CA PHE A 434 -17.19 11.42 18.95
C PHE A 434 -17.29 12.78 18.27
N ILE A 435 -16.18 13.53 18.29
CA ILE A 435 -16.01 14.76 17.53
C ILE A 435 -15.30 14.47 16.21
N SER A 436 -15.76 15.09 15.12
CA SER A 436 -15.12 15.00 13.81
C SER A 436 -14.15 16.17 13.62
N ILE A 437 -12.89 15.85 13.32
CA ILE A 437 -11.84 16.80 12.99
C ILE A 437 -11.55 16.64 11.50
N PHE A 438 -11.82 17.70 10.76
CA PHE A 438 -11.67 17.77 9.32
C PHE A 438 -10.37 18.45 8.95
N PHE A 439 -9.62 17.78 8.09
CA PHE A 439 -8.51 18.37 7.36
C PHE A 439 -8.76 18.22 5.86
N HIS A 440 -8.08 19.01 5.05
CA HIS A 440 -8.17 18.90 3.61
C HIS A 440 -6.88 18.32 3.03
N ASN A 441 -6.96 17.14 2.40
CA ASN A 441 -5.82 16.42 1.81
C ASN A 441 -4.79 15.87 2.84
N HIS A 442 -5.19 15.79 4.11
CA HIS A 442 -4.35 15.31 5.21
C HIS A 442 -3.88 13.87 5.07
N SER A 443 -4.61 12.98 4.36
CA SER A 443 -4.18 11.59 4.18
C SER A 443 -2.82 11.46 3.47
N ASN A 444 -2.41 12.49 2.72
CA ASN A 444 -1.17 12.53 1.96
C ASN A 444 -0.05 13.32 2.66
N TYR A 445 -0.36 14.05 3.73
CA TYR A 445 0.57 15.01 4.33
C TYR A 445 0.47 15.03 5.85
N ASP A 446 -0.48 15.80 6.39
CA ASP A 446 -0.63 16.10 7.82
C ASP A 446 -0.82 14.84 8.68
N ALA A 447 -1.36 13.75 8.12
CA ALA A 447 -1.51 12.47 8.84
C ALA A 447 -0.21 11.94 9.40
N HIS A 448 0.88 12.17 8.68
CA HIS A 448 2.18 11.70 9.12
C HIS A 448 2.66 12.43 10.36
N LEU A 449 2.34 13.72 10.51
CA LEU A 449 2.68 14.54 11.67
C LEU A 449 1.86 14.14 12.90
N ILE A 450 0.56 13.93 12.73
CA ILE A 450 -0.32 13.57 13.85
C ILE A 450 -0.06 12.14 14.31
N VAL A 451 0.02 11.18 13.38
CA VAL A 451 0.12 9.76 13.73
C VAL A 451 1.45 9.46 14.44
N THR A 452 2.55 10.11 14.08
CA THR A 452 3.84 9.91 14.78
C THR A 452 3.77 10.32 16.24
N GLU A 453 3.09 11.42 16.57
CA GLU A 453 2.92 11.85 17.95
C GLU A 453 1.93 10.97 18.72
N LEU A 454 0.87 10.51 18.05
CA LEU A 454 -0.12 9.64 18.68
C LEU A 454 0.43 8.26 19.07
N VAL A 455 1.52 7.78 18.46
CA VAL A 455 2.16 6.50 18.84
C VAL A 455 2.75 6.56 20.26
N HIS A 456 3.14 7.74 20.74
CA HIS A 456 3.69 7.91 22.10
C HIS A 456 2.60 7.98 23.18
N ASP A 457 1.33 7.98 22.80
CA ASP A 457 0.19 8.11 23.71
C ASP A 457 -0.39 6.73 24.06
N THR A 458 -0.68 6.51 25.34
CA THR A 458 -1.14 5.24 25.93
C THR A 458 -2.56 4.81 25.51
N GLN A 459 -3.39 5.71 25.00
CA GLN A 459 -4.78 5.39 24.65
C GLN A 459 -4.92 4.68 23.30
N ALA A 460 -5.92 3.81 23.16
CA ALA A 460 -6.15 3.04 21.93
C ALA A 460 -6.39 3.93 20.70
N ILE A 461 -5.85 3.51 19.55
CA ILE A 461 -6.07 4.17 18.25
C ILE A 461 -6.74 3.17 17.32
N ARG A 462 -7.83 3.58 16.68
CA ARG A 462 -8.47 2.81 15.60
C ARG A 462 -8.17 3.46 14.27
N ILE A 463 -7.55 2.72 13.36
CA ILE A 463 -7.15 3.22 12.05
C ILE A 463 -7.94 2.49 10.96
N ILE A 464 -8.39 3.23 9.95
CA ILE A 464 -8.91 2.68 8.70
C ILE A 464 -7.86 2.94 7.61
N PRO A 465 -6.98 1.97 7.31
CA PRO A 465 -5.90 2.16 6.34
C PRO A 465 -6.42 2.03 4.90
N ASN A 466 -5.85 2.84 4.00
CA ASN A 466 -5.97 2.66 2.54
C ASN A 466 -4.74 1.94 1.96
N SER A 467 -3.57 2.23 2.51
CA SER A 467 -2.29 1.58 2.22
C SER A 467 -1.40 1.66 3.46
N GLU A 468 -0.21 1.07 3.41
CA GLU A 468 0.78 1.15 4.50
C GLU A 468 1.16 2.59 4.89
N LYS A 469 1.00 3.55 3.96
CA LYS A 469 1.36 4.95 4.17
C LYS A 469 0.18 5.91 4.16
N LYS A 470 -1.03 5.48 3.79
CA LYS A 470 -2.19 6.37 3.65
C LYS A 470 -3.35 5.87 4.48
N PHE A 471 -3.87 6.72 5.36
CA PHE A 471 -5.00 6.41 6.23
C PHE A 471 -6.26 7.12 5.72
N ILE A 472 -7.41 6.43 5.71
CA ILE A 472 -8.72 7.00 5.34
C ILE A 472 -9.27 7.85 6.47
N SER A 473 -9.22 7.29 7.67
CA SER A 473 -9.53 7.97 8.91
C SER A 473 -8.81 7.26 10.03
N PHE A 474 -8.52 7.99 11.10
CA PHE A 474 -8.10 7.39 12.36
C PHE A 474 -8.89 8.02 13.48
N THR A 475 -9.05 7.27 14.56
CA THR A 475 -9.87 7.63 15.71
C THR A 475 -9.01 7.42 16.94
N LYS A 476 -8.89 8.46 17.75
CA LYS A 476 -8.18 8.44 19.02
C LYS A 476 -9.22 8.64 20.12
N TYR A 477 -9.20 7.78 21.12
CA TYR A 477 -10.03 7.99 22.31
C TYR A 477 -9.52 9.21 23.07
N VAL A 478 -10.43 9.93 23.72
CA VAL A 478 -10.13 11.05 24.63
C VAL A 478 -10.45 10.59 26.05
N THR A 479 -11.60 9.93 26.19
CA THR A 479 -12.03 9.19 27.39
C THR A 479 -12.47 7.78 26.98
N SER A 480 -12.84 6.93 27.93
CA SER A 480 -13.37 5.58 27.65
C SER A 480 -14.64 5.60 26.78
N THR A 481 -15.40 6.71 26.83
CA THR A 481 -16.68 6.85 26.15
C THR A 481 -16.65 7.80 24.97
N PHE A 482 -15.65 8.69 24.88
CA PHE A 482 -15.59 9.75 23.87
C PHE A 482 -14.31 9.68 23.04
N SER A 483 -14.43 9.94 21.74
CA SER A 483 -13.29 9.88 20.81
C SER A 483 -13.25 11.06 19.84
N ARG A 484 -12.07 11.36 19.30
CA ARG A 484 -11.88 12.29 18.20
C ARG A 484 -11.55 11.52 16.93
N ARG A 485 -12.23 11.85 15.84
CA ARG A 485 -12.11 11.18 14.56
C ARG A 485 -11.58 12.14 13.51
N TYR A 486 -10.44 11.80 12.94
CA TYR A 486 -9.78 12.57 11.90
C TYR A 486 -10.28 12.13 10.53
N ILE A 487 -10.72 13.09 9.73
CA ILE A 487 -11.37 12.85 8.45
C ILE A 487 -10.74 13.75 7.39
N ASP A 488 -10.38 13.15 6.26
CA ASP A 488 -9.88 13.88 5.10
C ASP A 488 -11.04 14.29 4.18
N THR A 489 -11.29 15.60 4.12
CA THR A 489 -12.35 16.20 3.30
C THR A 489 -12.10 16.09 1.81
N PHE A 490 -10.83 15.96 1.36
CA PHE A 490 -10.49 15.83 -0.06
C PHE A 490 -11.07 14.56 -0.70
N ARG A 491 -11.40 13.56 0.14
CA ARG A 491 -12.05 12.31 -0.34
C ARG A 491 -13.51 12.50 -0.71
N PHE A 492 -14.17 13.52 -0.16
CA PHE A 492 -15.55 13.88 -0.49
C PHE A 492 -15.59 15.02 -1.51
N MET A 493 -14.63 15.94 -1.43
CA MET A 493 -14.49 17.10 -2.31
C MET A 493 -13.09 17.08 -2.93
N SER A 494 -12.93 16.34 -4.02
CA SER A 494 -11.65 16.08 -4.68
C SER A 494 -11.16 17.25 -5.54
N THR A 495 -11.21 18.46 -5.00
CA THR A 495 -10.78 19.72 -5.63
C THR A 495 -10.04 20.57 -4.61
N SER A 496 -9.24 21.53 -5.06
CA SER A 496 -8.52 22.42 -4.14
C SER A 496 -9.48 23.28 -3.32
N LEU A 497 -9.09 23.65 -2.09
CA LEU A 497 -9.84 24.61 -1.26
C LEU A 497 -10.15 25.91 -2.02
N SER A 498 -9.21 26.41 -2.84
CA SER A 498 -9.42 27.59 -3.67
C SER A 498 -10.55 27.42 -4.70
N SER A 499 -10.69 26.23 -5.27
CA SER A 499 -11.77 25.93 -6.21
C SER A 499 -13.11 25.78 -5.48
N ILE A 500 -13.09 25.13 -4.30
CA ILE A 500 -14.27 24.99 -3.45
C ILE A 500 -14.79 26.37 -3.03
N ALA A 501 -13.91 27.25 -2.53
CA ALA A 501 -14.27 28.60 -2.11
C ALA A 501 -14.88 29.43 -3.25
N LYS A 502 -14.32 29.36 -4.46
CA LYS A 502 -14.86 30.04 -5.65
C LYS A 502 -16.27 29.55 -6.02
N ASN A 503 -16.53 28.25 -5.90
CA ASN A 503 -17.84 27.68 -6.21
C ASN A 503 -18.90 28.01 -5.14
N LEU A 504 -18.49 28.28 -3.90
CA LEU A 504 -19.39 28.69 -2.82
C LEU A 504 -19.87 30.14 -2.96
N THR A 505 -19.09 31.01 -3.62
CA THR A 505 -19.48 32.41 -3.85
C THR A 505 -20.54 32.61 -4.95
N THR A 506 -21.01 31.54 -5.60
CA THR A 506 -22.11 31.61 -6.58
C THR A 506 -23.46 31.66 -5.83
N PRO A 507 -24.17 32.79 -5.78
CA PRO A 507 -25.29 33.00 -4.83
C PRO A 507 -26.61 32.29 -5.19
N ASN A 508 -26.61 31.28 -6.07
CA ASN A 508 -27.83 30.68 -6.62
C ASN A 508 -27.75 29.15 -6.78
N LEU A 509 -27.39 28.44 -5.71
CA LEU A 509 -27.55 26.98 -5.61
C LEU A 509 -28.22 26.60 -4.29
#